data_AF-A0A382FRH8-F1
#
_entry.id   AF-A0A382FRH8-F1
#
_cell.length_a   1.000
_cell.length_b   1.000
_cell.length_c   1.000
_cell.angle_alpha   90.00
_cell.angle_beta   90.00
_cell.angle_gamma   90.00
#
_symmetry.space_group_name_H-M   'P 1'
#
loop_
_entity.id
_entity.type
_entity.pdbx_description
1 polymer ?
#
loop_
_entity_poly.entity_id
_entity_poly.type
_entity_poly.pdbx_seq_one_letter_code
_entity_poly.pdbx_strand_id
1 'polypeptide(L)'
;MTTPTENTTENKQQQNDDQELTQWGVLSPDSVQKHDGFNELPEKRYRINPKRTLQSLIPQFSSLKMVMYVQRVDFIRDLFDDHLVKDAEIIVGDSVVNKNRSGTEPEVFLRLAELIEEGRLKIRIPKRGEFHEKWILAENDEEFADIFGTANLTSRGSGRSGMQSNQVRVNKISGNYVDSKRYNDLNKQYTEWYHERSKPYLDDLVNLIKQDRDETPEIEIVERWISYTGSSATADSTKVRALVHEFQEKALDDSMNPDIVVTELTTEANDTVLEDVVKILAPAGLRREGRTILADTRPFLDQRVSTFPLMSIVDEKISLRVGNETLVRTAEDYDIDEIRKGLEGIHSYVETMELARCKNKAYAKMSIYEIMLYFLTSPFHHAYMKQTRRELG
;
A
#
# COMPACT_ATOMS: atom_id res chain seq x y z
N MET A 1 -21.72 -88.60 -72.82
CA MET A 1 -22.73 -87.80 -73.57
C MET A 1 -22.66 -86.36 -73.05
N THR A 2 -23.17 -85.39 -73.81
CA THR A 2 -23.68 -84.08 -73.33
C THR A 2 -22.84 -83.25 -72.32
N THR A 3 -22.26 -82.17 -72.82
CA THR A 3 -22.14 -80.83 -72.16
C THR A 3 -23.54 -80.22 -71.87
N PRO A 4 -23.72 -79.02 -71.25
CA PRO A 4 -22.77 -77.91 -70.99
C PRO A 4 -22.91 -77.14 -69.64
N THR A 5 -22.19 -76.00 -69.51
CA THR A 5 -22.50 -74.76 -68.70
C THR A 5 -22.59 -74.85 -67.14
N GLU A 6 -22.20 -73.84 -66.33
CA GLU A 6 -21.57 -72.52 -66.58
C GLU A 6 -20.80 -71.96 -65.35
N ASN A 7 -19.89 -70.99 -65.59
CA ASN A 7 -19.55 -69.75 -64.85
C ASN A 7 -20.01 -69.54 -63.38
N THR A 8 -19.30 -68.87 -62.45
CA THR A 8 -18.00 -68.13 -62.37
C THR A 8 -17.84 -67.70 -60.88
N THR A 9 -16.71 -67.31 -60.27
CA THR A 9 -15.25 -67.34 -60.51
C THR A 9 -14.58 -66.80 -59.24
N GLU A 10 -13.41 -67.30 -58.81
CA GLU A 10 -12.57 -66.56 -57.83
C GLU A 10 -11.05 -66.80 -57.97
N ASN A 11 -10.29 -65.75 -57.63
CA ASN A 11 -8.88 -65.68 -57.19
C ASN A 11 -7.82 -66.69 -57.69
N LYS A 12 -6.85 -66.18 -58.45
CA LYS A 12 -5.52 -66.81 -58.63
C LYS A 12 -4.44 -66.09 -57.80
N GLN A 13 -3.52 -66.86 -57.23
CA GLN A 13 -2.35 -66.38 -56.48
C GLN A 13 -1.12 -66.17 -57.38
N GLN A 14 -0.07 -65.65 -56.74
CA GLN A 14 1.37 -65.77 -57.04
C GLN A 14 1.98 -64.88 -58.14
N GLN A 15 2.65 -63.83 -57.63
CA GLN A 15 4.09 -63.57 -57.78
C GLN A 15 4.75 -63.62 -59.17
N ASN A 16 5.37 -62.50 -59.52
CA ASN A 16 6.80 -62.47 -59.87
C ASN A 16 7.40 -61.21 -59.24
N ASP A 17 8.40 -61.38 -58.38
CA ASP A 17 9.25 -60.30 -57.88
C ASP A 17 10.49 -60.20 -58.77
N ASP A 18 10.75 -59.06 -59.41
CA ASP A 18 12.08 -58.75 -59.94
C ASP A 18 12.27 -57.24 -60.18
N GLN A 19 13.36 -56.67 -59.62
CA GLN A 19 13.90 -55.31 -59.84
C GLN A 19 12.97 -54.12 -59.43
N GLU A 20 13.45 -52.98 -58.93
CA GLU A 20 14.69 -52.25 -59.23
C GLU A 20 15.38 -51.55 -58.02
N LEU A 21 16.68 -51.29 -58.21
CA LEU A 21 17.47 -50.11 -57.79
C LEU A 21 17.41 -49.60 -56.33
N THR A 22 18.57 -49.70 -55.69
CA THR A 22 18.95 -49.03 -54.44
C THR A 22 18.85 -47.50 -54.53
N GLN A 23 17.78 -46.90 -53.99
CA GLN A 23 17.85 -45.53 -53.50
C GLN A 23 18.64 -45.50 -52.19
N TRP A 24 19.83 -44.89 -52.22
CA TRP A 24 20.45 -44.43 -50.98
C TRP A 24 19.59 -43.29 -50.44
N GLY A 25 18.86 -43.58 -49.36
CA GLY A 25 18.06 -42.58 -48.66
C GLY A 25 18.92 -41.38 -48.31
N VAL A 26 18.44 -40.19 -48.68
CA VAL A 26 19.10 -38.93 -48.30
C VAL A 26 19.29 -38.95 -46.78
N LEU A 27 20.51 -38.63 -46.33
CA LEU A 27 20.71 -38.23 -44.94
C LEU A 27 19.92 -36.94 -44.74
N SER A 28 18.66 -37.08 -44.32
CA SER A 28 17.98 -36.04 -43.56
C SER A 28 18.98 -35.57 -42.52
N PRO A 29 19.26 -34.26 -42.40
CA PRO A 29 19.93 -33.81 -41.20
C PRO A 29 19.04 -34.27 -40.06
N ASP A 30 19.56 -35.14 -39.18
CA ASP A 30 18.96 -35.35 -37.87
C ASP A 30 18.64 -33.95 -37.36
N SER A 31 17.36 -33.69 -37.08
CA SER A 31 16.95 -32.36 -36.70
C SER A 31 17.70 -32.07 -35.42
N VAL A 32 18.76 -31.25 -35.55
CA VAL A 32 19.54 -30.77 -34.42
C VAL A 32 18.51 -30.08 -33.57
N GLN A 33 18.06 -30.80 -32.54
CA GLN A 33 17.33 -30.20 -31.45
C GLN A 33 18.26 -29.10 -31.04
N LYS A 34 17.82 -27.85 -31.25
CA LYS A 34 18.40 -26.78 -30.48
C LYS A 34 18.23 -27.27 -29.06
N HIS A 35 19.36 -27.54 -28.41
CA HIS A 35 19.44 -27.30 -26.99
C HIS A 35 19.32 -25.78 -26.88
N ASP A 36 18.08 -25.30 -27.02
CA ASP A 36 17.66 -23.99 -26.59
C ASP A 36 18.22 -23.86 -25.18
N GLY A 37 18.83 -22.72 -24.86
CA GLY A 37 19.76 -22.63 -23.70
C GLY A 37 19.10 -22.83 -22.33
N PHE A 38 17.82 -23.20 -22.30
CA PHE A 38 16.97 -23.37 -21.13
C PHE A 38 16.44 -24.80 -20.96
N ASN A 39 15.96 -25.10 -19.76
CA ASN A 39 15.30 -26.35 -19.40
C ASN A 39 13.99 -26.04 -18.65
N GLU A 40 12.84 -26.42 -19.20
CA GLU A 40 11.54 -26.26 -18.54
C GLU A 40 11.31 -27.41 -17.54
N LEU A 41 11.29 -27.08 -16.25
CA LEU A 41 11.12 -28.02 -15.15
C LEU A 41 9.62 -28.30 -14.91
N PRO A 42 9.24 -29.56 -14.57
CA PRO A 42 7.85 -29.95 -14.40
C PRO A 42 7.15 -29.21 -13.25
N GLU A 43 5.85 -28.92 -13.42
CA GLU A 43 5.02 -28.18 -12.46
C GLU A 43 5.10 -28.80 -11.05
N LYS A 44 5.51 -28.00 -10.06
CA LYS A 44 5.52 -28.40 -8.65
C LYS A 44 4.37 -27.72 -7.93
N ARG A 45 3.56 -28.50 -7.21
CA ARG A 45 2.43 -28.00 -6.40
C ARG A 45 2.78 -28.02 -4.93
N TYR A 46 2.55 -26.89 -4.26
CA TYR A 46 2.85 -26.68 -2.85
C TYR A 46 1.61 -26.23 -2.08
N ARG A 47 1.47 -26.74 -0.85
CA ARG A 47 0.48 -26.26 0.12
C ARG A 47 1.16 -25.28 1.08
N ILE A 48 0.68 -24.04 1.09
CA ILE A 48 1.26 -22.95 1.87
C ILE A 48 0.94 -23.15 3.36
N ASN A 49 1.95 -22.96 4.21
CA ASN A 49 1.89 -23.19 5.67
C ASN A 49 3.09 -22.52 6.38
N PRO A 50 3.14 -22.44 7.72
CA PRO A 50 4.24 -21.75 8.42
C PRO A 50 5.66 -22.27 8.14
N LYS A 51 5.84 -23.51 7.67
CA LYS A 51 7.15 -24.08 7.28
C LYS A 51 7.47 -23.92 5.78
N ARG A 52 6.53 -23.39 5.00
CA ARG A 52 6.67 -23.11 3.55
C ARG A 52 5.68 -22.00 3.19
N THR A 53 6.08 -20.76 3.46
CA THR A 53 5.33 -19.56 3.11
C THR A 53 5.33 -19.33 1.60
N LEU A 54 4.45 -18.46 1.10
CA LEU A 54 4.47 -18.08 -0.33
C LEU A 54 5.83 -17.48 -0.73
N GLN A 55 6.41 -16.64 0.12
CA GLN A 55 7.71 -16.00 -0.12
C GLN A 55 8.86 -17.02 -0.21
N SER A 56 8.79 -18.14 0.52
CA SER A 56 9.80 -19.23 0.43
C SER A 56 9.81 -19.99 -0.90
N LEU A 57 8.93 -19.64 -1.84
CA LEU A 57 8.90 -20.17 -3.21
C LEU A 57 9.48 -19.18 -4.24
N ILE A 58 9.72 -17.94 -3.84
CA ILE A 58 10.35 -16.90 -4.68
C ILE A 58 11.88 -17.12 -4.63
N PRO A 59 12.60 -17.12 -5.77
CA PRO A 59 14.06 -17.18 -5.76
C PRO A 59 14.67 -15.92 -5.13
N GLN A 60 15.88 -16.06 -4.57
CA GLN A 60 16.63 -14.92 -4.02
C GLN A 60 17.21 -14.06 -5.15
N PHE A 61 17.40 -12.76 -4.87
CA PHE A 61 17.94 -11.76 -5.80
C PHE A 61 17.13 -11.58 -7.10
N SER A 62 15.89 -12.07 -7.13
CA SER A 62 15.01 -11.90 -8.29
C SER A 62 14.52 -10.48 -8.48
N SER A 63 14.34 -10.12 -9.75
CA SER A 63 13.41 -9.09 -10.22
C SER A 63 12.00 -9.69 -10.26
N LEU A 64 10.98 -8.97 -9.79
CA LEU A 64 9.59 -9.48 -9.67
C LEU A 64 8.60 -8.69 -10.53
N LYS A 65 7.63 -9.41 -11.10
CA LYS A 65 6.40 -8.86 -11.72
C LYS A 65 5.22 -9.60 -11.13
N MET A 66 4.40 -8.93 -10.32
CA MET A 66 3.34 -9.61 -9.55
C MET A 66 1.99 -8.91 -9.58
N VAL A 67 0.93 -9.72 -9.47
CA VAL A 67 -0.47 -9.31 -9.32
C VAL A 67 -1.01 -9.98 -8.07
N MET A 68 -1.51 -9.20 -7.11
CA MET A 68 -2.07 -9.69 -5.85
C MET A 68 -3.35 -8.95 -5.52
N TYR A 69 -4.47 -9.68 -5.40
CA TYR A 69 -5.73 -9.07 -5.00
C TYR A 69 -5.61 -8.27 -3.69
N VAL A 70 -5.33 -8.94 -2.56
CA VAL A 70 -5.13 -8.26 -1.27
C VAL A 70 -3.68 -8.34 -0.86
N GLN A 71 -3.04 -7.19 -0.75
CA GLN A 71 -1.67 -7.00 -0.28
C GLN A 71 -1.71 -6.20 1.03
N ARG A 72 -0.99 -6.63 2.08
CA ARG A 72 -0.60 -5.74 3.19
C ARG A 72 0.63 -4.95 2.79
N VAL A 73 0.69 -3.68 3.16
CA VAL A 73 1.76 -2.75 2.75
C VAL A 73 3.12 -3.20 3.29
N ASP A 74 3.20 -3.56 4.56
CA ASP A 74 4.38 -4.14 5.22
C ASP A 74 4.87 -5.45 4.57
N PHE A 75 4.00 -6.25 3.96
CA PHE A 75 4.42 -7.45 3.21
C PHE A 75 5.15 -7.12 1.89
N ILE A 76 5.11 -5.87 1.42
CA ILE A 76 5.95 -5.41 0.30
C ILE A 76 7.36 -5.14 0.79
N ARG A 77 7.51 -4.39 1.90
CA ARG A 77 8.82 -4.11 2.53
C ARG A 77 9.56 -5.42 2.84
N ASP A 78 8.87 -6.39 3.46
CA ASP A 78 9.44 -7.69 3.81
C ASP A 78 10.02 -8.46 2.59
N LEU A 79 9.58 -8.19 1.34
CA LEU A 79 10.18 -8.82 0.16
C LEU A 79 11.62 -8.34 -0.09
N PHE A 80 11.91 -7.07 0.18
CA PHE A 80 13.25 -6.50 0.03
C PHE A 80 14.11 -6.83 1.24
N ASP A 81 13.58 -6.62 2.45
CA ASP A 81 14.35 -6.70 3.69
C ASP A 81 14.53 -8.14 4.22
N ASP A 82 13.51 -9.02 4.19
CA ASP A 82 13.64 -10.45 4.60
C ASP A 82 14.10 -11.35 3.44
N HIS A 83 13.70 -11.05 2.20
CA HIS A 83 13.77 -11.98 1.07
C HIS A 83 14.74 -11.57 -0.05
N LEU A 84 15.48 -10.46 0.11
CA LEU A 84 16.56 -10.02 -0.78
C LEU A 84 16.12 -9.84 -2.24
N VAL A 85 14.92 -9.33 -2.46
CA VAL A 85 14.43 -8.96 -3.80
C VAL A 85 15.24 -7.77 -4.35
N LYS A 86 15.62 -7.89 -5.63
CA LYS A 86 16.41 -6.89 -6.35
C LYS A 86 15.53 -5.69 -6.70
N ASP A 87 14.45 -5.94 -7.41
CA ASP A 87 13.43 -4.99 -7.83
C ASP A 87 12.05 -5.68 -7.98
N ALA A 88 10.96 -4.91 -7.94
CA ALA A 88 9.60 -5.44 -8.08
C ALA A 88 8.61 -4.43 -8.71
N GLU A 89 7.81 -4.90 -9.68
CA GLU A 89 6.54 -4.26 -10.04
C GLU A 89 5.37 -5.03 -9.44
N ILE A 90 4.55 -4.33 -8.65
CA ILE A 90 3.50 -4.88 -7.80
C ILE A 90 2.15 -4.25 -8.15
N ILE A 91 1.26 -5.05 -8.73
CA ILE A 91 -0.10 -4.64 -9.05
C ILE A 91 -1.04 -5.14 -7.94
N VAL A 92 -1.56 -4.22 -7.11
CA VAL A 92 -2.50 -4.55 -6.03
C VAL A 92 -3.92 -4.43 -6.54
N GLY A 93 -4.66 -5.53 -6.50
CA GLY A 93 -5.91 -5.70 -7.26
C GLY A 93 -7.20 -5.28 -6.57
N ASP A 94 -7.21 -5.12 -5.25
CA ASP A 94 -8.37 -4.72 -4.42
C ASP A 94 -8.40 -3.19 -4.20
N SER A 95 -9.58 -2.58 -4.24
CA SER A 95 -9.80 -1.18 -3.87
C SER A 95 -9.49 -0.86 -2.40
N VAL A 96 -9.41 -1.87 -1.52
CA VAL A 96 -9.16 -1.76 -0.07
C VAL A 96 -7.80 -1.17 0.31
N VAL A 97 -6.82 -1.01 -0.60
CA VAL A 97 -5.53 -0.32 -0.27
C VAL A 97 -5.77 1.07 0.32
N ASN A 98 -6.78 1.79 -0.18
CA ASN A 98 -7.18 3.11 0.34
C ASN A 98 -7.75 3.07 1.78
N LYS A 99 -8.23 1.91 2.25
CA LYS A 99 -8.70 1.70 3.62
C LYS A 99 -7.60 1.19 4.56
N ASN A 100 -6.52 0.61 4.02
CA ASN A 100 -5.40 0.10 4.81
C ASN A 100 -4.37 1.19 5.20
N ARG A 101 -4.45 2.40 4.60
CA ARG A 101 -3.52 3.51 4.88
C ARG A 101 -3.45 3.85 6.38
N SER A 102 -4.59 4.12 7.01
CA SER A 102 -4.69 4.52 8.42
C SER A 102 -4.49 3.38 9.45
N GLY A 103 -4.14 2.18 9.00
CA GLY A 103 -3.84 1.00 9.84
C GLY A 103 -2.46 0.40 9.59
N THR A 104 -1.54 1.19 9.04
CA THR A 104 -0.15 0.83 8.71
C THR A 104 0.76 1.93 9.23
N GLU A 105 1.85 1.58 9.91
CA GLU A 105 2.76 2.56 10.52
C GLU A 105 3.46 3.46 9.46
N PRO A 106 3.72 4.75 9.74
CA PRO A 106 4.29 5.70 8.78
C PRO A 106 5.64 5.28 8.21
N GLU A 107 6.52 4.67 9.01
CA GLU A 107 7.84 4.21 8.59
C GLU A 107 7.77 3.16 7.48
N VAL A 108 6.67 2.38 7.41
CA VAL A 108 6.45 1.43 6.32
C VAL A 108 6.23 2.18 5.00
N PHE A 109 5.44 3.25 5.00
CA PHE A 109 5.21 4.04 3.80
C PHE A 109 6.44 4.84 3.38
N LEU A 110 7.22 5.37 4.34
CA LEU A 110 8.51 6.01 4.07
C LEU A 110 9.48 5.03 3.39
N ARG A 111 9.65 3.82 3.95
CA ARG A 111 10.52 2.78 3.40
C ARG A 111 10.07 2.29 2.00
N LEU A 112 8.77 2.34 1.68
CA LEU A 112 8.31 2.08 0.31
C LEU A 112 8.56 3.26 -0.64
N ALA A 113 8.50 4.51 -0.16
CA ALA A 113 8.83 5.68 -0.96
C ALA A 113 10.33 5.70 -1.34
N GLU A 114 11.21 5.39 -0.38
CA GLU A 114 12.65 5.16 -0.62
C GLU A 114 12.87 4.15 -1.76
N LEU A 115 12.26 2.96 -1.68
CA LEU A 115 12.43 1.90 -2.68
C LEU A 115 11.89 2.28 -4.07
N ILE A 116 10.90 3.17 -4.14
CA ILE A 116 10.40 3.73 -5.42
C ILE A 116 11.37 4.79 -5.96
N GLU A 117 11.97 5.63 -5.11
CA GLU A 117 13.02 6.58 -5.52
C GLU A 117 14.33 5.89 -5.93
N GLU A 118 14.73 4.81 -5.24
CA GLU A 118 15.80 3.89 -5.67
C GLU A 118 15.52 3.23 -7.04
N GLY A 119 14.30 3.37 -7.58
CA GLY A 119 13.86 2.76 -8.84
C GLY A 119 13.58 1.26 -8.76
N ARG A 120 13.70 0.67 -7.56
CA ARG A 120 13.57 -0.77 -7.29
C ARG A 120 12.14 -1.22 -7.06
N LEU A 121 11.22 -0.32 -6.75
CA LEU A 121 9.83 -0.65 -6.51
C LEU A 121 8.91 0.18 -7.41
N LYS A 122 7.86 -0.46 -7.94
CA LYS A 122 6.75 0.19 -8.65
C LYS A 122 5.45 -0.41 -8.15
N ILE A 123 4.63 0.36 -7.45
CA ILE A 123 3.29 -0.09 -7.02
C ILE A 123 2.24 0.47 -7.98
N ARG A 124 1.25 -0.35 -8.34
CA ARG A 124 0.20 -0.02 -9.28
C ARG A 124 -1.15 -0.55 -8.81
N ILE A 125 -2.24 0.10 -9.24
CA ILE A 125 -3.63 -0.35 -9.00
C ILE A 125 -4.43 -0.38 -10.32
N PRO A 126 -5.48 -1.21 -10.44
CA PRO A 126 -6.38 -1.22 -11.60
C PRO A 126 -6.91 0.18 -11.98
N LYS A 127 -7.02 0.45 -13.29
CA LYS A 127 -7.71 1.64 -13.80
C LYS A 127 -9.23 1.52 -13.70
N ARG A 128 -9.78 0.30 -13.74
CA ARG A 128 -11.20 -0.07 -13.59
C ARG A 128 -11.31 -1.50 -13.08
N GLY A 129 -12.32 -1.78 -12.25
CA GLY A 129 -12.55 -3.11 -11.68
C GLY A 129 -11.49 -3.52 -10.65
N GLU A 130 -11.45 -4.81 -10.34
CA GLU A 130 -10.50 -5.42 -9.40
C GLU A 130 -9.78 -6.61 -10.08
N PHE A 131 -8.55 -6.91 -9.68
CA PHE A 131 -7.80 -8.09 -10.14
C PHE A 131 -7.73 -9.13 -9.03
N HIS A 132 -8.48 -10.22 -9.16
CA HIS A 132 -8.60 -11.24 -8.10
C HIS A 132 -7.46 -12.27 -8.10
N GLU A 133 -6.56 -12.22 -9.07
CA GLU A 133 -5.45 -13.15 -9.24
C GLU A 133 -4.42 -13.07 -8.10
N LYS A 134 -3.60 -14.12 -7.96
CA LYS A 134 -2.38 -14.16 -7.16
C LYS A 134 -1.29 -14.82 -8.00
N TRP A 135 -0.48 -13.98 -8.65
CA TRP A 135 0.50 -14.37 -9.64
C TRP A 135 1.80 -13.62 -9.39
N ILE A 136 2.92 -14.33 -9.42
CA ILE A 136 4.27 -13.78 -9.32
C ILE A 136 5.06 -14.42 -10.45
N LEU A 137 5.60 -13.58 -11.32
CA LEU A 137 6.73 -13.92 -12.16
C LEU A 137 7.98 -13.42 -11.44
N ALA A 138 8.94 -14.32 -11.20
CA ALA A 138 10.21 -14.00 -10.58
C ALA A 138 11.35 -14.45 -11.50
N GLU A 139 12.35 -13.60 -11.73
CA GLU A 139 13.48 -13.91 -12.60
C GLU A 139 14.80 -13.45 -11.97
N ASN A 140 15.84 -14.28 -12.07
CA ASN A 140 17.22 -13.92 -11.77
C ASN A 140 18.14 -14.49 -12.86
N ASP A 141 19.45 -14.25 -12.73
CA ASP A 141 20.42 -14.60 -13.79
C ASP A 141 20.55 -16.12 -14.09
N GLU A 142 19.92 -17.00 -13.29
CA GLU A 142 19.94 -18.46 -13.45
C GLU A 142 18.57 -19.07 -13.80
N GLU A 143 17.47 -18.54 -13.27
CA GLU A 143 16.13 -19.11 -13.43
C GLU A 143 14.97 -18.10 -13.45
N PHE A 144 13.92 -18.47 -14.17
CA PHE A 144 12.59 -17.87 -14.15
C PHE A 144 11.59 -18.79 -13.46
N ALA A 145 10.73 -18.23 -12.61
CA ALA A 145 9.69 -18.93 -11.87
C ALA A 145 8.30 -18.28 -12.08
N ASP A 146 7.38 -19.04 -12.66
CA ASP A 146 5.95 -18.74 -12.76
C ASP A 146 5.21 -19.35 -11.55
N ILE A 147 4.82 -18.49 -10.61
CA ILE A 147 4.23 -18.85 -9.31
C ILE A 147 2.79 -18.35 -9.29
N PHE A 148 1.81 -19.26 -9.25
CA PHE A 148 0.38 -18.91 -9.30
C PHE A 148 -0.43 -19.73 -8.29
N GLY A 149 -1.40 -19.12 -7.61
CA GLY A 149 -2.19 -19.88 -6.63
C GLY A 149 -3.33 -19.12 -5.94
N THR A 150 -3.75 -19.61 -4.78
CA THR A 150 -4.84 -19.02 -3.97
C THR A 150 -4.34 -18.11 -2.84
N ALA A 151 -3.03 -18.09 -2.57
CA ALA A 151 -2.43 -17.34 -1.47
C ALA A 151 -2.24 -15.84 -1.80
N ASN A 152 -2.97 -14.96 -1.11
CA ASN A 152 -2.64 -13.54 -1.01
C ASN A 152 -1.42 -13.32 -0.07
N LEU A 153 -0.64 -12.27 -0.27
CA LEU A 153 0.40 -11.84 0.70
C LEU A 153 -0.21 -11.04 1.85
N THR A 154 -0.87 -11.77 2.75
CA THR A 154 -1.27 -11.32 4.08
C THR A 154 -0.79 -12.33 5.12
N SER A 155 -0.82 -12.00 6.41
CA SER A 155 -0.43 -12.92 7.49
C SER A 155 -1.14 -14.29 7.41
N ARG A 156 -2.44 -14.28 7.08
CA ARG A 156 -3.24 -15.50 6.87
C ARG A 156 -3.04 -16.14 5.50
N GLY A 157 -2.96 -15.34 4.44
CA GLY A 157 -2.84 -15.87 3.07
C GLY A 157 -1.47 -16.50 2.77
N SER A 158 -0.40 -15.89 3.25
CA SER A 158 1.00 -16.34 3.07
C SER A 158 1.40 -17.53 3.96
N GLY A 159 0.53 -17.93 4.89
CA GLY A 159 0.79 -18.99 5.86
C GLY A 159 1.59 -18.58 7.09
N ARG A 160 1.91 -17.29 7.30
CA ARG A 160 2.58 -16.81 8.52
C ARG A 160 1.70 -17.03 9.79
N SER A 161 0.36 -17.00 9.71
CA SER A 161 -0.53 -17.35 10.83
C SER A 161 -1.92 -17.89 10.42
N GLY A 162 -2.44 -18.88 11.17
CA GLY A 162 -3.80 -19.41 10.98
C GLY A 162 -3.93 -20.64 10.05
N MET A 163 -5.17 -21.07 9.80
CA MET A 163 -5.50 -22.38 9.20
C MET A 163 -5.93 -22.33 7.71
N GLN A 164 -5.62 -21.25 6.97
CA GLN A 164 -6.02 -21.17 5.55
C GLN A 164 -5.21 -22.14 4.68
N SER A 165 -5.92 -23.07 4.01
CA SER A 165 -5.33 -24.14 3.20
C SER A 165 -5.05 -23.70 1.76
N ASN A 166 -4.14 -22.75 1.56
CA ASN A 166 -3.80 -22.26 0.23
C ASN A 166 -2.91 -23.24 -0.56
N GLN A 167 -3.10 -23.27 -1.88
CA GLN A 167 -2.27 -24.02 -2.82
C GLN A 167 -1.65 -23.08 -3.86
N VAL A 168 -0.43 -23.42 -4.28
CA VAL A 168 0.37 -22.69 -5.26
C VAL A 168 1.03 -23.69 -6.20
N ARG A 169 0.95 -23.44 -7.51
CA ARG A 169 1.76 -24.10 -8.53
C ARG A 169 3.00 -23.24 -8.82
N VAL A 170 4.12 -23.90 -9.09
CA VAL A 170 5.38 -23.29 -9.49
C VAL A 170 5.89 -24.01 -10.73
N ASN A 171 6.01 -23.29 -11.83
CA ASN A 171 6.68 -23.74 -13.05
C ASN A 171 8.02 -23.01 -13.12
N LYS A 172 9.11 -23.72 -13.41
CA LYS A 172 10.46 -23.13 -13.45
C LYS A 172 11.13 -23.37 -14.79
N ILE A 173 11.92 -22.40 -15.24
CA ILE A 173 12.75 -22.47 -16.43
C ILE A 173 14.16 -22.05 -16.02
N SER A 174 15.15 -22.93 -16.13
CA SER A 174 16.54 -22.65 -15.78
C SER A 174 17.42 -22.52 -17.02
N GLY A 175 18.44 -21.67 -17.01
CA GLY A 175 19.31 -21.39 -18.17
C GLY A 175 18.83 -20.16 -18.94
N ASN A 176 19.01 -20.11 -20.28
CA ASN A 176 18.60 -18.97 -21.12
C ASN A 176 17.08 -18.88 -21.32
N TYR A 177 16.34 -18.75 -20.21
CA TYR A 177 14.87 -18.79 -20.17
C TYR A 177 14.20 -17.73 -21.04
N VAL A 178 14.92 -16.66 -21.40
CA VAL A 178 14.47 -15.58 -22.28
C VAL A 178 14.08 -16.09 -23.68
N ASP A 179 14.72 -17.16 -24.16
CA ASP A 179 14.36 -17.80 -25.44
C ASP A 179 13.07 -18.64 -25.34
N SER A 180 12.59 -18.99 -24.13
CA SER A 180 11.40 -19.81 -23.99
C SER A 180 10.16 -19.06 -24.45
N LYS A 181 9.37 -19.73 -25.30
CA LYS A 181 8.02 -19.27 -25.64
C LYS A 181 7.16 -19.04 -24.40
N ARG A 182 7.28 -19.89 -23.36
CA ARG A 182 6.53 -19.73 -22.11
C ARG A 182 6.87 -18.43 -21.40
N TYR A 183 8.16 -18.11 -21.27
CA TYR A 183 8.61 -16.84 -20.68
C TYR A 183 8.02 -15.64 -21.43
N ASN A 184 8.09 -15.65 -22.76
CA ASN A 184 7.61 -14.57 -23.62
C ASN A 184 6.07 -14.42 -23.57
N ASP A 185 5.31 -15.51 -23.70
CA ASP A 185 3.85 -15.50 -23.63
C ASP A 185 3.35 -14.98 -22.25
N LEU A 186 4.00 -15.35 -21.15
CA LEU A 186 3.65 -14.89 -19.80
C LEU A 186 3.99 -13.41 -19.57
N ASN A 187 5.17 -12.93 -19.99
CA ASN A 187 5.53 -11.51 -19.90
C ASN A 187 4.61 -10.62 -20.77
N LYS A 188 4.25 -11.11 -21.96
CA LYS A 188 3.26 -10.47 -22.82
C LYS A 188 1.89 -10.37 -22.13
N GLN A 189 1.39 -11.47 -21.58
CA GLN A 189 0.13 -11.49 -20.82
C GLN A 189 0.15 -10.55 -19.61
N TYR A 190 1.25 -10.49 -18.87
CA TYR A 190 1.42 -9.55 -17.76
C TYR A 190 1.27 -8.09 -18.24
N THR A 191 1.92 -7.76 -19.36
CA THR A 191 1.97 -6.40 -19.92
C THR A 191 0.60 -5.96 -20.45
N GLU A 192 0.04 -6.68 -21.43
CA GLU A 192 -1.19 -6.31 -22.15
C GLU A 192 -2.46 -6.38 -21.27
N TRP A 193 -2.49 -7.27 -20.28
CA TRP A 193 -3.67 -7.44 -19.42
C TRP A 193 -3.59 -6.65 -18.10
N TYR A 194 -2.42 -6.58 -17.45
CA TYR A 194 -2.31 -5.99 -16.11
C TYR A 194 -1.52 -4.68 -16.07
N HIS A 195 -0.34 -4.59 -16.70
CA HIS A 195 0.46 -3.35 -16.67
C HIS A 195 -0.28 -2.20 -17.37
N GLU A 196 -0.72 -2.39 -18.61
CA GLU A 196 -1.42 -1.35 -19.39
C GLU A 196 -2.76 -0.95 -18.75
N ARG A 197 -3.41 -1.87 -18.05
CA ARG A 197 -4.71 -1.66 -17.40
C ARG A 197 -4.63 -1.21 -15.95
N SER A 198 -3.42 -1.05 -15.42
CA SER A 198 -3.15 -0.44 -14.12
C SER A 198 -2.52 0.95 -14.28
N LYS A 199 -2.53 1.72 -13.20
CA LYS A 199 -1.87 3.03 -13.06
C LYS A 199 -0.98 3.01 -11.80
N PRO A 200 0.06 3.85 -11.70
CA PRO A 200 0.89 3.92 -10.50
C PRO A 200 0.11 4.32 -9.23
N TYR A 201 0.72 4.02 -8.09
CA TYR A 201 0.20 4.24 -6.74
C TYR A 201 1.40 4.43 -5.79
N LEU A 202 1.37 5.47 -4.94
CA LEU A 202 2.50 6.02 -4.16
C LEU A 202 3.45 6.96 -4.93
N ASP A 203 3.40 7.04 -6.27
CA ASP A 203 4.06 8.14 -7.01
C ASP A 203 3.61 9.52 -6.48
N ASP A 204 2.37 9.62 -6.01
CA ASP A 204 1.81 10.80 -5.34
C ASP A 204 2.53 11.13 -4.01
N LEU A 205 2.89 10.12 -3.21
CA LEU A 205 3.65 10.29 -1.98
C LEU A 205 5.11 10.64 -2.25
N VAL A 206 5.74 9.95 -3.19
CA VAL A 206 7.15 10.18 -3.57
C VAL A 206 7.35 11.60 -4.12
N ASN A 207 6.39 12.12 -4.89
CA ASN A 207 6.45 13.51 -5.36
C ASN A 207 6.24 14.53 -4.23
N LEU A 208 5.38 14.25 -3.23
CA LEU A 208 5.22 15.12 -2.06
C LEU A 208 6.49 15.17 -1.19
N ILE A 209 7.13 14.03 -0.93
CA ILE A 209 8.40 13.98 -0.19
C ILE A 209 9.46 14.82 -0.93
N LYS A 210 9.59 14.65 -2.25
CA LYS A 210 10.54 15.44 -3.06
C LYS A 210 10.26 16.94 -3.14
N GLN A 211 9.05 17.38 -2.81
CA GLN A 211 8.68 18.80 -2.77
C GLN A 211 8.91 19.40 -1.37
N ASP A 212 8.48 18.70 -0.32
CA ASP A 212 8.39 19.26 1.03
C ASP A 212 9.61 18.92 1.93
N ARG A 213 10.48 17.97 1.56
CA ARG A 213 11.57 17.45 2.43
C ARG A 213 12.59 18.48 2.90
N ASP A 214 12.78 19.56 2.14
CA ASP A 214 13.75 20.62 2.47
C ASP A 214 13.16 21.56 3.55
N GLU A 215 11.85 21.52 3.80
CA GLU A 215 11.13 22.30 4.83
C GLU A 215 10.51 21.46 5.97
N THR A 216 10.20 20.19 5.72
CA THR A 216 9.44 19.31 6.63
C THR A 216 10.12 17.92 6.71
N PRO A 217 10.26 17.31 7.90
CA PRO A 217 10.76 15.93 8.01
C PRO A 217 9.93 14.92 7.21
N GLU A 218 10.60 14.00 6.51
CA GLU A 218 9.96 13.05 5.58
C GLU A 218 8.89 12.18 6.26
N ILE A 219 9.11 11.79 7.51
CA ILE A 219 8.13 11.04 8.31
C ILE A 219 6.84 11.84 8.56
N GLU A 220 6.93 13.14 8.79
CA GLU A 220 5.76 14.01 9.01
C GLU A 220 4.99 14.24 7.68
N ILE A 221 5.71 14.33 6.55
CA ILE A 221 5.08 14.37 5.21
C ILE A 221 4.27 13.09 4.97
N VAL A 222 4.81 11.93 5.36
CA VAL A 222 4.13 10.63 5.26
C VAL A 222 2.93 10.55 6.19
N GLU A 223 3.03 10.95 7.46
CA GLU A 223 1.90 11.03 8.40
C GLU A 223 0.77 11.94 7.89
N ARG A 224 1.12 13.13 7.38
CA ARG A 224 0.19 14.09 6.74
C ARG A 224 -0.46 13.54 5.46
N TRP A 225 0.12 12.51 4.82
CA TRP A 225 -0.48 11.82 3.65
C TRP A 225 -1.32 10.60 4.07
N ILE A 226 -0.95 9.89 5.13
CA ILE A 226 -1.72 8.76 5.71
C ILE A 226 -3.04 9.25 6.30
N SER A 227 -3.00 10.32 7.10
CA SER A 227 -4.17 10.88 7.78
C SER A 227 -5.19 11.50 6.82
N TYR A 228 -4.77 11.82 5.59
CA TYR A 228 -5.56 12.55 4.61
C TYR A 228 -6.29 11.60 3.62
N THR A 229 -7.18 10.76 4.13
CA THR A 229 -8.02 9.85 3.32
C THR A 229 -9.16 10.59 2.60
N GLY A 230 -8.86 11.67 1.86
CA GLY A 230 -9.85 12.72 1.53
C GLY A 230 -9.91 13.27 0.09
N SER A 231 -8.81 13.36 -0.68
CA SER A 231 -8.94 13.72 -2.11
C SER A 231 -7.86 13.13 -3.02
N SER A 232 -8.21 13.03 -4.30
CA SER A 232 -7.30 12.78 -5.42
C SER A 232 -6.31 13.92 -5.56
N ALA A 233 -5.03 13.61 -5.76
CA ALA A 233 -3.96 14.61 -5.89
C ALA A 233 -4.19 15.57 -7.08
N THR A 234 -4.80 16.72 -6.77
CA THR A 234 -4.77 17.95 -7.55
C THR A 234 -3.53 18.76 -7.14
N ALA A 235 -3.00 19.58 -8.04
CA ALA A 235 -1.71 20.27 -7.86
C ALA A 235 -1.69 21.31 -6.71
N ASP A 236 -2.84 21.61 -6.11
CA ASP A 236 -3.00 22.56 -5.02
C ASP A 236 -3.34 21.89 -3.67
N SER A 237 -3.07 20.58 -3.49
CA SER A 237 -3.41 19.87 -2.25
C SER A 237 -2.85 20.52 -0.96
N THR A 238 -1.69 21.18 -1.03
CA THR A 238 -1.12 21.98 0.06
C THR A 238 -1.95 23.23 0.37
N LYS A 239 -2.58 23.87 -0.62
CA LYS A 239 -3.52 24.99 -0.40
C LYS A 239 -4.85 24.51 0.17
N VAL A 240 -5.35 23.35 -0.27
CA VAL A 240 -6.53 22.69 0.34
C VAL A 240 -6.26 22.43 1.83
N ARG A 241 -5.10 21.86 2.18
CA ARG A 241 -4.67 21.64 3.57
C ARG A 241 -4.59 22.95 4.37
N ALA A 242 -3.96 23.99 3.82
CA ALA A 242 -3.84 25.29 4.47
C ALA A 242 -5.21 25.91 4.78
N LEU A 243 -6.15 25.90 3.81
CA LEU A 243 -7.52 26.40 3.98
C LEU A 243 -8.33 25.61 5.00
N VAL A 244 -8.16 24.29 5.08
CA VAL A 244 -8.82 23.47 6.12
C VAL A 244 -8.29 23.85 7.51
N HIS A 245 -6.99 24.06 7.67
CA HIS A 245 -6.39 24.48 8.94
C HIS A 245 -6.79 25.91 9.33
N GLU A 246 -6.71 26.86 8.39
CA GLU A 246 -7.10 28.26 8.57
C GLU A 246 -8.58 28.39 8.98
N PHE A 247 -9.47 27.60 8.36
CA PHE A 247 -10.88 27.55 8.74
C PHE A 247 -11.09 26.89 10.12
N GLN A 248 -10.29 25.89 10.49
CA GLN A 248 -10.35 25.26 11.82
C GLN A 248 -9.82 26.17 12.93
N GLU A 249 -8.71 26.87 12.72
CA GLU A 249 -8.20 27.91 13.63
C GLU A 249 -9.25 29.01 13.81
N LYS A 250 -9.78 29.55 12.70
CA LYS A 250 -10.81 30.59 12.77
C LYS A 250 -12.11 30.11 13.42
N ALA A 251 -12.58 28.89 13.15
CA ALA A 251 -13.77 28.36 13.80
C ALA A 251 -13.56 28.21 15.32
N LEU A 252 -12.35 27.81 15.77
CA LEU A 252 -12.03 27.71 17.18
C LEU A 252 -12.03 29.08 17.87
N ASP A 253 -11.44 30.09 17.23
CA ASP A 253 -11.44 31.49 17.65
C ASP A 253 -12.87 32.06 17.74
N ASP A 254 -13.64 31.97 16.64
CA ASP A 254 -15.06 32.35 16.60
C ASP A 254 -15.87 31.66 17.70
N SER A 255 -15.54 30.40 18.05
CA SER A 255 -16.25 29.64 19.10
C SER A 255 -16.07 30.20 20.53
N MET A 256 -15.07 31.07 20.76
CA MET A 256 -14.90 31.78 22.03
C MET A 256 -15.94 32.88 22.23
N ASN A 257 -16.47 33.44 21.14
CA ASN A 257 -17.49 34.49 21.20
C ASN A 257 -18.90 33.87 21.13
N PRO A 258 -19.74 33.97 22.18
CA PRO A 258 -21.06 33.38 22.19
C PRO A 258 -22.03 34.00 21.16
N ASP A 259 -21.74 35.20 20.65
CA ASP A 259 -22.54 35.90 19.64
C ASP A 259 -22.22 35.45 18.21
N ILE A 260 -21.08 34.77 17.98
CA ILE A 260 -20.73 34.21 16.67
C ILE A 260 -21.34 32.82 16.54
N VAL A 261 -22.17 32.66 15.51
CA VAL A 261 -22.95 31.44 15.21
C VAL A 261 -22.48 30.76 13.93
N VAL A 262 -21.94 31.54 12.99
CA VAL A 262 -21.41 31.09 11.69
C VAL A 262 -19.98 31.62 11.56
N THR A 263 -19.08 30.73 11.16
CA THR A 263 -17.69 31.07 10.81
C THR A 263 -17.60 31.23 9.32
N GLU A 264 -17.00 32.33 8.87
CA GLU A 264 -16.80 32.67 7.46
C GLU A 264 -15.31 32.92 7.20
N LEU A 265 -14.77 32.34 6.12
CA LEU A 265 -13.41 32.59 5.64
C LEU A 265 -13.46 32.92 4.14
N THR A 266 -13.01 34.11 3.78
CA THR A 266 -12.89 34.56 2.38
C THR A 266 -11.45 34.42 1.92
N THR A 267 -11.22 33.75 0.78
CA THR A 267 -9.89 33.40 0.30
C THR A 267 -9.70 33.72 -1.19
N GLU A 268 -8.45 33.91 -1.62
CA GLU A 268 -8.10 34.07 -3.04
C GLU A 268 -7.88 32.72 -3.77
N ALA A 269 -8.09 31.59 -3.09
CA ALA A 269 -7.94 30.27 -3.69
C ALA A 269 -8.82 30.05 -4.94
N ASN A 270 -8.35 29.18 -5.84
CA ASN A 270 -9.06 28.85 -7.07
C ASN A 270 -10.29 27.96 -6.81
N ASP A 271 -11.19 27.90 -7.79
CA ASP A 271 -12.47 27.21 -7.64
C ASP A 271 -12.31 25.71 -7.37
N THR A 272 -11.25 25.08 -7.89
CA THR A 272 -10.95 23.65 -7.69
C THR A 272 -10.49 23.35 -6.25
N VAL A 273 -9.64 24.20 -5.67
CA VAL A 273 -9.27 24.12 -4.24
C VAL A 273 -10.51 24.27 -3.38
N LEU A 274 -11.35 25.26 -3.67
CA LEU A 274 -12.57 25.52 -2.93
C LEU A 274 -13.58 24.37 -3.03
N GLU A 275 -13.73 23.75 -4.21
CA GLU A 275 -14.56 22.54 -4.37
C GLU A 275 -14.01 21.33 -3.60
N ASP A 276 -12.69 21.10 -3.60
CA ASP A 276 -12.09 20.01 -2.81
C ASP A 276 -12.24 20.27 -1.29
N VAL A 277 -12.02 21.50 -0.79
CA VAL A 277 -12.25 21.87 0.62
C VAL A 277 -13.70 21.61 1.03
N VAL A 278 -14.67 22.08 0.24
CA VAL A 278 -16.10 21.87 0.49
C VAL A 278 -16.45 20.39 0.47
N LYS A 279 -15.94 19.62 -0.48
CA LYS A 279 -16.18 18.18 -0.60
C LYS A 279 -15.63 17.37 0.58
N ILE A 280 -14.51 17.80 1.17
CA ILE A 280 -13.92 17.18 2.37
C ILE A 280 -14.75 17.52 3.62
N LEU A 281 -15.15 18.80 3.77
CA LEU A 281 -15.80 19.31 4.98
C LEU A 281 -17.35 19.36 4.89
N ALA A 282 -17.94 18.90 3.79
CA ALA A 282 -19.39 18.79 3.61
C ALA A 282 -20.10 17.99 4.73
N PRO A 283 -19.54 16.90 5.30
CA PRO A 283 -20.12 16.25 6.47
C PRO A 283 -20.26 17.21 7.67
N ALA A 284 -19.26 18.08 7.88
CA ALA A 284 -19.23 19.09 8.94
C ALA A 284 -20.10 20.33 8.63
N GLY A 285 -20.94 20.26 7.60
CA GLY A 285 -21.89 21.31 7.24
C GLY A 285 -21.28 22.51 6.51
N LEU A 286 -20.03 22.42 6.05
CA LEU A 286 -19.35 23.50 5.33
C LEU A 286 -20.03 23.77 3.97
N ARG A 287 -20.30 25.05 3.71
CA ARG A 287 -20.94 25.61 2.50
C ARG A 287 -19.97 26.60 1.85
N ARG A 288 -20.31 27.04 0.63
CA ARG A 288 -19.51 27.98 -0.16
C ARG A 288 -20.41 28.98 -0.86
N GLU A 289 -20.07 30.26 -0.73
CA GLU A 289 -20.67 31.38 -1.45
C GLU A 289 -19.57 32.16 -2.18
N GLY A 290 -19.43 31.92 -3.48
CA GLY A 290 -18.38 32.53 -4.31
C GLY A 290 -16.97 32.13 -3.87
N ARG A 291 -16.27 33.03 -3.17
CA ARG A 291 -14.91 32.83 -2.60
C ARG A 291 -14.90 32.73 -1.07
N THR A 292 -16.06 32.78 -0.44
CA THR A 292 -16.22 32.59 0.99
C THR A 292 -16.66 31.15 1.25
N ILE A 293 -15.97 30.46 2.15
CA ILE A 293 -16.47 29.22 2.77
C ILE A 293 -17.03 29.55 4.14
N LEU A 294 -18.10 28.85 4.52
CA LEU A 294 -18.84 29.15 5.75
C LEU A 294 -19.49 27.91 6.37
N ALA A 295 -19.55 27.86 7.70
CA ALA A 295 -20.17 26.78 8.44
C ALA A 295 -20.74 27.27 9.78
N ASP A 296 -21.77 26.60 10.27
CA ASP A 296 -22.28 26.83 11.62
C ASP A 296 -21.18 26.45 12.64
N THR A 297 -20.65 27.43 13.38
CA THR A 297 -19.36 27.32 14.12
C THR A 297 -19.35 26.16 15.11
N ARG A 298 -20.43 25.99 15.88
CA ARG A 298 -20.49 24.95 16.93
C ARG A 298 -20.71 23.54 16.37
N PRO A 299 -21.60 23.31 15.38
CA PRO A 299 -21.70 22.04 14.65
C PRO A 299 -20.43 21.63 13.89
N PHE A 300 -19.75 22.57 13.22
CA PHE A 300 -18.51 22.29 12.49
C PHE A 300 -17.43 21.66 13.40
N LEU A 301 -17.40 22.11 14.66
CA LEU A 301 -16.46 21.67 15.69
C LEU A 301 -16.98 20.50 16.58
N ASP A 302 -18.03 19.76 16.20
CA ASP A 302 -18.37 18.49 16.87
C ASP A 302 -17.37 17.39 16.43
N GLN A 303 -16.76 16.69 17.38
CA GLN A 303 -15.81 15.59 17.18
C GLN A 303 -16.43 14.34 16.51
N ARG A 304 -17.76 14.31 16.33
CA ARG A 304 -18.43 13.32 15.46
C ARG A 304 -18.19 13.58 13.97
N VAL A 305 -17.63 14.74 13.62
CA VAL A 305 -17.54 15.23 12.24
C VAL A 305 -16.19 15.88 11.92
N SER A 306 -15.56 16.52 12.90
CA SER A 306 -14.12 16.83 12.88
C SER A 306 -13.32 15.65 13.44
N THR A 307 -12.21 15.29 12.79
CA THR A 307 -11.56 13.97 12.96
C THR A 307 -10.85 13.75 14.31
N PHE A 308 -10.54 14.83 15.04
CA PHE A 308 -9.74 14.81 16.27
C PHE A 308 -10.20 15.90 17.27
N PRO A 309 -9.92 15.76 18.57
CA PRO A 309 -10.09 16.85 19.53
C PRO A 309 -9.19 18.03 19.16
N LEU A 310 -9.79 19.17 18.85
CA LEU A 310 -9.06 20.38 18.45
C LEU A 310 -8.46 21.07 19.67
N MET A 311 -7.14 21.26 19.65
CA MET A 311 -6.41 22.12 20.58
C MET A 311 -5.58 23.13 19.77
N SER A 312 -5.58 24.41 20.15
CA SER A 312 -4.74 25.44 19.56
C SER A 312 -4.43 26.55 20.57
N ILE A 313 -3.55 27.48 20.20
CA ILE A 313 -3.21 28.67 20.98
C ILE A 313 -3.97 29.87 20.39
N VAL A 314 -4.87 30.46 21.17
CA VAL A 314 -5.67 31.65 20.82
C VAL A 314 -5.44 32.69 21.92
N ASP A 315 -5.07 33.92 21.56
CA ASP A 315 -4.71 35.00 22.50
C ASP A 315 -3.75 34.56 23.62
N GLU A 316 -2.65 33.92 23.23
CA GLU A 316 -1.62 33.31 24.11
C GLU A 316 -2.13 32.21 25.06
N LYS A 317 -3.42 31.85 24.98
CA LYS A 317 -4.08 30.84 25.82
C LYS A 317 -4.35 29.55 25.07
N ILE A 318 -4.12 28.43 25.74
CA ILE A 318 -4.39 27.10 25.21
C ILE A 318 -5.90 26.88 25.24
N SER A 319 -6.50 26.73 24.07
CA SER A 319 -7.89 26.31 23.88
C SER A 319 -7.93 24.82 23.56
N LEU A 320 -8.69 24.03 24.32
CA LEU A 320 -8.99 22.63 24.03
C LEU A 320 -10.51 22.44 23.92
N ARG A 321 -11.00 21.94 22.79
CA ARG A 321 -12.42 21.65 22.61
C ARG A 321 -12.73 20.17 22.79
N VAL A 322 -13.59 19.87 23.76
CA VAL A 322 -14.08 18.51 24.07
C VAL A 322 -15.57 18.42 23.75
N GLY A 323 -15.90 17.86 22.59
CA GLY A 323 -17.26 17.83 22.07
C GLY A 323 -17.84 19.24 21.87
N ASN A 324 -18.86 19.59 22.66
CA ASN A 324 -19.55 20.89 22.57
C ASN A 324 -18.90 21.99 23.42
N GLU A 325 -17.97 21.66 24.32
CA GLU A 325 -17.35 22.60 25.25
C GLU A 325 -15.95 23.02 24.77
N THR A 326 -15.76 24.31 24.51
CA THR A 326 -14.42 24.90 24.37
C THR A 326 -13.90 25.24 25.77
N LEU A 327 -12.76 24.67 26.16
CA LEU A 327 -12.21 24.75 27.51
C LEU A 327 -10.81 25.35 27.47
N VAL A 328 -10.61 26.48 28.16
CA VAL A 328 -9.27 27.06 28.34
C VAL A 328 -8.44 26.15 29.26
N ARG A 329 -7.16 26.01 28.92
CA ARG A 329 -6.18 25.16 29.61
C ARG A 329 -4.91 25.90 30.05
N THR A 330 -4.72 27.15 29.63
CA THR A 330 -3.79 28.06 30.31
C THR A 330 -4.39 28.47 31.64
N ALA A 331 -3.76 28.08 32.74
CA ALA A 331 -4.03 28.64 34.06
C ALA A 331 -3.35 30.02 34.19
N GLU A 332 -4.00 30.97 34.87
CA GLU A 332 -3.43 32.30 35.14
C GLU A 332 -2.56 32.29 36.40
N ASP A 333 -2.91 31.45 37.38
CA ASP A 333 -2.13 31.13 38.57
C ASP A 333 -1.87 29.61 38.64
N TYR A 334 -0.72 29.20 39.19
CA TYR A 334 -0.36 27.79 39.36
C TYR A 334 -0.67 27.27 40.78
N ASP A 335 -1.71 26.46 40.94
CA ASP A 335 -1.95 25.72 42.18
C ASP A 335 -0.91 24.59 42.32
N ILE A 336 0.06 24.80 43.23
CA ILE A 336 1.17 23.88 43.48
C ILE A 336 0.69 22.53 44.05
N ASP A 337 -0.41 22.52 44.80
CA ASP A 337 -0.94 21.31 45.44
C ASP A 337 -1.82 20.51 44.47
N GLU A 338 -2.57 21.16 43.57
CA GLU A 338 -3.23 20.49 42.45
C GLU A 338 -2.20 19.92 41.45
N ILE A 339 -1.15 20.67 41.11
CA ILE A 339 -0.05 20.17 40.27
C ILE A 339 0.62 18.95 40.91
N ARG A 340 0.93 19.00 42.22
CA ARG A 340 1.54 17.86 42.93
C ARG A 340 0.61 16.64 42.90
N LYS A 341 -0.68 16.82 43.18
CA LYS A 341 -1.70 15.77 43.13
C LYS A 341 -1.86 15.17 41.72
N GLY A 342 -1.74 15.98 40.67
CA GLY A 342 -1.71 15.54 39.28
C GLY A 342 -0.49 14.65 38.97
N LEU A 343 0.70 15.08 39.39
CA LEU A 343 1.94 14.30 39.27
C LEU A 343 1.89 13.00 40.08
N GLU A 344 1.41 13.04 41.33
CA GLU A 344 1.16 11.86 42.17
C GLU A 344 0.19 10.87 41.51
N GLY A 345 -0.86 11.37 40.84
CA GLY A 345 -1.78 10.56 40.04
C GLY A 345 -1.12 9.88 38.84
N ILE A 346 -0.27 10.61 38.10
CA ILE A 346 0.52 10.07 36.98
C ILE A 346 1.49 8.99 37.49
N HIS A 347 2.24 9.26 38.55
CA HIS A 347 3.15 8.29 39.16
C HIS A 347 2.40 7.03 39.64
N SER A 348 1.27 7.21 40.35
CA SER A 348 0.41 6.11 40.80
C SER A 348 -0.10 5.24 39.65
N TYR A 349 -0.49 5.87 38.52
CA TYR A 349 -0.88 5.12 37.32
C TYR A 349 0.27 4.30 36.75
N VAL A 350 1.46 4.88 36.61
CA VAL A 350 2.64 4.17 36.10
C VAL A 350 3.09 3.06 37.07
N GLU A 351 2.86 3.21 38.38
CA GLU A 351 3.11 2.15 39.36
C GLU A 351 2.17 0.94 39.23
N THR A 352 0.97 1.08 38.65
CA THR A 352 0.10 -0.09 38.37
C THR A 352 0.78 -1.14 37.48
N MET A 353 1.79 -0.76 36.69
CA MET A 353 2.62 -1.70 35.92
C MET A 353 3.41 -2.69 36.77
N GLU A 354 3.54 -2.48 38.08
CA GLU A 354 4.07 -3.53 38.97
C GLU A 354 3.16 -4.75 39.07
N LEU A 355 1.86 -4.58 38.84
CA LEU A 355 0.87 -5.67 38.78
C LEU A 355 0.88 -6.40 37.44
N ALA A 356 1.48 -5.81 36.40
CA ALA A 356 1.53 -6.37 35.05
C ALA A 356 2.66 -7.41 34.88
N ARG A 357 2.36 -8.49 34.13
CA ARG A 357 3.34 -9.51 33.72
C ARG A 357 4.19 -9.05 32.53
N CYS A 358 5.07 -8.08 32.76
CA CYS A 358 6.06 -7.61 31.77
C CYS A 358 7.43 -8.29 31.96
N LYS A 359 8.17 -8.52 30.87
CA LYS A 359 9.57 -9.03 30.91
C LYS A 359 10.57 -8.00 31.43
N ASN A 360 10.34 -6.71 31.17
CA ASN A 360 11.16 -5.60 31.65
C ASN A 360 10.24 -4.46 32.09
N LYS A 361 9.90 -4.44 33.38
CA LYS A 361 9.00 -3.42 33.96
C LYS A 361 9.57 -2.01 33.88
N ALA A 362 10.89 -1.84 34.04
CA ALA A 362 11.53 -0.53 34.02
C ALA A 362 11.38 0.13 32.65
N TYR A 363 11.64 -0.61 31.56
CA TYR A 363 11.42 -0.14 30.20
C TYR A 363 9.93 0.19 29.95
N ALA A 364 9.03 -0.70 30.37
CA ALA A 364 7.59 -0.46 30.18
C ALA A 364 7.05 0.77 30.94
N LYS A 365 7.58 1.05 32.14
CA LYS A 365 7.28 2.31 32.87
C LYS A 365 7.85 3.53 32.14
N MET A 366 9.09 3.44 31.64
CA MET A 366 9.74 4.51 30.87
C MET A 366 8.92 4.89 29.63
N SER A 367 8.52 3.91 28.82
CA SER A 367 7.69 4.16 27.62
C SER A 367 6.31 4.75 27.94
N ILE A 368 5.73 4.49 29.12
CA ILE A 368 4.46 5.15 29.50
C ILE A 368 4.69 6.62 29.85
N TYR A 369 5.76 6.96 30.56
CA TYR A 369 6.13 8.38 30.78
C TYR A 369 6.43 9.08 29.45
N GLU A 370 7.15 8.43 28.55
CA GLU A 370 7.48 8.93 27.21
C GLU A 370 6.23 9.20 26.37
N ILE A 371 5.28 8.26 26.33
CA ILE A 371 3.97 8.43 25.68
C ILE A 371 3.17 9.56 26.34
N MET A 372 3.15 9.66 27.68
CA MET A 372 2.45 10.74 28.38
C MET A 372 3.05 12.12 28.10
N LEU A 373 4.37 12.24 28.08
CA LEU A 373 5.07 13.46 27.69
C LEU A 373 4.75 13.81 26.22
N TYR A 374 4.79 12.84 25.31
CA TYR A 374 4.43 13.06 23.90
C TYR A 374 3.00 13.57 23.72
N PHE A 375 2.02 12.98 24.41
CA PHE A 375 0.63 13.47 24.40
C PHE A 375 0.48 14.89 24.96
N LEU A 376 1.27 15.26 25.97
CA LEU A 376 1.26 16.60 26.55
C LEU A 376 1.98 17.65 25.68
N THR A 377 3.01 17.25 24.90
CA THR A 377 3.76 18.18 24.03
C THR A 377 3.24 18.26 22.60
N SER A 378 2.57 17.23 22.09
CA SER A 378 2.09 17.14 20.71
C SER A 378 1.28 18.37 20.23
N PRO A 379 0.32 18.93 21.00
CA PRO A 379 -0.43 20.13 20.58
C PRO A 379 0.44 21.37 20.36
N PHE A 380 1.60 21.43 21.01
CA PHE A 380 2.52 22.56 20.93
C PHE A 380 3.53 22.42 19.78
N HIS A 381 3.62 21.26 19.12
CA HIS A 381 4.67 20.99 18.13
C HIS A 381 4.61 21.96 16.94
N HIS A 382 3.42 22.20 16.38
CA HIS A 382 3.26 23.17 15.29
C HIS A 382 3.58 24.60 15.74
N ALA A 383 3.15 25.02 16.93
CA ALA A 383 3.44 26.33 17.48
C ALA A 383 4.94 26.54 17.73
N TYR A 384 5.61 25.53 18.29
CA TYR A 384 7.06 25.51 18.51
C TYR A 384 7.83 25.62 17.19
N MET A 385 7.43 24.89 16.14
CA MET A 385 8.07 25.00 14.81
C MET A 385 7.81 26.36 14.15
N LYS A 386 6.60 26.92 14.30
CA LYS A 386 6.20 28.25 13.80
C LYS A 386 6.96 29.38 14.52
N GLN A 387 7.25 29.22 15.81
CA GLN A 387 8.15 30.09 16.58
C GLN A 387 9.61 29.91 16.16
N THR A 388 10.09 28.66 16.06
CA THR A 388 11.47 28.35 15.66
C THR A 388 11.83 28.95 14.30
N ARG A 389 10.93 28.87 13.31
CA ARG A 389 11.09 29.55 12.01
C ARG A 389 11.14 31.08 12.17
N ARG A 390 10.23 31.69 12.96
CA ARG A 390 10.26 33.14 13.24
C ARG A 390 11.56 33.62 13.90
N GLU A 391 12.25 32.77 14.67
CA GLU A 391 13.46 33.12 15.40
C GLU A 391 14.76 32.78 14.64
N LEU A 392 14.75 31.81 13.72
CA LEU A 392 15.94 31.30 13.01
C LEU A 392 15.95 31.52 11.49
N GLY A 393 14.79 31.73 10.85
CA GLY A 393 14.60 31.80 9.39
C GLY A 393 13.47 30.89 8.90
#